data_AF-K9HDN9-F1
#
_entry.id   AF-K9HDN9-F1
#
_cell.length_a   1.000
_cell.length_b   1.000
_cell.length_c   1.000
_cell.angle_alpha   90.00
_cell.angle_beta   90.00
_cell.angle_gamma   90.00
#
_symmetry.space_group_name_H-M   'P 1'
#
loop_
_entity.id
_entity.type
_entity.pdbx_description
1 polymer ?
#
loop_
_entity_poly.entity_id
_entity_poly.type
_entity_poly.pdbx_seq_one_letter_code
_entity_poly.pdbx_strand_id
1 'polypeptide(L)' 'MEFVVFVLGFLALAIVAPIAIIGHYVTRWRSIRTLSTEEERTLTDLLASTDRMRERITNLEKVLDAEAPGWRNDA' A
#
# COMPACT_ATOMS: atom_id res chain seq x y z
N MET A 1 53.93 7.69 13.52
CA MET A 1 53.16 8.37 12.44
C MET A 1 52.11 7.45 11.86
N GLU A 2 52.45 6.23 11.42
CA GLU A 2 51.49 5.30 10.80
C GLU A 2 50.32 4.87 11.69
N PHE A 3 50.56 4.61 12.99
CA PHE A 3 49.49 4.27 13.94
C PHE A 3 48.42 5.39 14.05
N VAL A 4 48.86 6.64 14.06
CA VAL A 4 47.96 7.80 14.19
C VAL A 4 47.08 7.94 12.94
N VAL A 5 47.66 7.73 11.76
CA VAL A 5 46.92 7.75 10.49
C VAL A 5 45.90 6.61 10.42
N PHE A 6 46.26 5.41 10.88
CA PHE A 6 45.35 4.27 10.93
C PHE A 6 44.17 4.49 11.88
N VAL A 7 44.42 5.01 13.09
CA VAL A 7 43.38 5.32 14.07
C VAL A 7 42.44 6.41 13.56
N LEU A 8 42.96 7.46 12.92
CA LEU A 8 42.15 8.52 12.30
C LEU A 8 41.27 7.98 11.16
N GLY A 9 41.83 7.13 10.29
CA GLY A 9 41.08 6.51 9.20
C GLY A 9 39.96 5.59 9.71
N PHE A 10 40.25 4.79 10.75
CA PHE A 10 39.25 3.93 11.37
C PHE A 10 38.14 4.73 12.05
N LEU A 11 38.47 5.81 12.76
CA LEU A 11 37.48 6.68 13.40
C LEU A 11 36.55 7.34 12.39
N ALA A 12 37.09 7.78 11.25
CA ALA A 12 36.31 8.33 10.15
C ALA A 12 35.33 7.29 9.57
N LEU A 13 35.80 6.07 9.30
CA LEU A 13 34.94 4.99 8.81
C LEU A 13 33.90 4.56 9.84
N ALA A 14 34.25 4.52 11.13
CA ALA A 14 33.34 4.19 12.21
C ALA A 14 32.17 5.17 12.34
N ILE A 15 32.29 6.39 11.80
CA ILE A 15 31.22 7.39 11.79
C ILE A 15 30.51 7.41 10.43
N VAL A 16 31.26 7.41 9.33
CA VAL A 16 30.69 7.51 7.97
C VAL A 16 29.90 6.26 7.59
N ALA A 17 30.41 5.07 7.90
CA ALA A 17 29.74 3.81 7.58
C ALA A 17 28.35 3.69 8.24
N PRO A 18 28.16 3.91 9.55
CA PRO A 18 26.83 3.83 10.15
C PRO A 18 25.88 4.92 9.63
N ILE A 19 26.35 6.13 9.34
CA ILE A 19 25.51 7.18 8.75
C ILE A 19 25.01 6.74 7.36
N ALA A 20 25.88 6.18 6.52
CA ALA A 20 25.52 5.67 5.21
C ALA A 20 24.53 4.50 5.31
N ILE A 21 24.73 3.59 6.27
CA ILE A 21 23.83 2.46 6.54
C ILE A 21 22.44 2.97 6.98
N ILE A 22 22.39 3.90 7.94
CA ILE A 22 21.12 4.51 8.39
C ILE A 22 20.43 5.20 7.22
N GLY A 23 21.16 5.99 6.42
CA GLY A 23 20.63 6.63 5.22
C GLY A 23 20.06 5.64 4.20
N HIS A 24 20.73 4.51 4.00
CA HIS A 24 20.27 3.44 3.11
C HIS A 24 18.92 2.86 3.59
N TYR A 25 18.82 2.53 4.88
CA TYR A 25 17.61 1.95 5.45
C TYR A 25 16.45 2.95 5.55
N VAL A 26 16.71 4.22 5.89
CA VAL A 26 15.67 5.26 5.91
C VAL A 26 15.09 5.49 4.51
N THR A 27 15.94 5.49 3.48
CA THR A 27 15.49 5.64 2.08
C THR A 27 14.63 4.46 1.64
N ARG A 28 15.06 3.23 1.97
CA ARG A 28 14.27 2.00 1.74
C ARG A 28 12.93 2.01 2.52
N TRP A 29 12.93 2.52 3.75
CA TRP A 29 11.72 2.57 4.56
C TRP A 29 10.70 3.60 4.06
N ARG A 30 11.15 4.75 3.54
CA ARG A 30 10.27 5.71 2.86
C ARG A 30 9.58 5.10 1.66
N SER A 31 10.28 4.31 0.83
CA SER A 31 9.63 3.64 -0.30
C SER A 31 8.55 2.64 0.14
N ILE A 32 8.74 1.95 1.27
CA ILE A 32 7.73 1.02 1.81
C ILE A 32 6.49 1.79 2.30
N ARG A 33 6.66 2.95 2.94
CA ARG A 33 5.53 3.80 3.35
C ARG A 33 4.72 4.33 2.17
N THR A 34 5.36 4.70 1.07
CA THR A 34 4.65 5.16 -0.15
C THR A 34 3.84 4.05 -0.81
N LEU A 35 4.29 2.79 -0.75
CA LEU A 35 3.50 1.65 -1.22
C LEU A 35 2.22 1.49 -0.38
N SER A 36 2.32 1.61 0.96
CA SER A 36 1.17 1.50 1.85
C SER A 36 0.06 2.52 1.55
N THR A 37 0.41 3.75 1.15
CA THR A 37 -0.60 4.77 0.78
C THR A 37 -1.31 4.44 -0.53
N GLU A 38 -0.63 3.80 -1.48
CA GLU A 38 -1.25 3.36 -2.74
C GLU A 38 -2.15 2.15 -2.53
N GLU A 39 -1.75 1.22 -1.64
CA GLU A 39 -2.58 0.08 -1.23
C GLU A 39 -3.88 0.53 -0.57
N GLU A 40 -3.82 1.50 0.34
CA GLU A 40 -5.00 2.08 0.99
C GLU A 40 -5.96 2.71 -0.04
N ARG A 41 -5.41 3.44 -1.01
CA ARG A 41 -6.19 4.03 -2.11
C ARG A 41 -6.86 2.95 -2.96
N THR A 42 -6.10 1.92 -3.33
CA THR A 42 -6.61 0.79 -4.13
C THR A 42 -7.76 0.07 -3.41
N LEU A 43 -7.61 -0.19 -2.11
CA LEU A 43 -8.66 -0.80 -1.29
C LEU A 43 -9.91 0.09 -1.24
N THR A 44 -9.73 1.40 -1.08
CA THR A 44 -10.83 2.37 -1.09
C THR A 44 -11.58 2.36 -2.42
N ASP A 45 -10.85 2.31 -3.54
CA ASP A 45 -11.45 2.26 -4.88
C ASP A 45 -12.21 0.94 -5.13
N LEU A 46 -11.69 -0.20 -4.64
CA LEU A 46 -12.37 -1.49 -4.72
C LEU A 46 -13.67 -1.52 -3.89
N LEU A 47 -13.65 -0.94 -2.69
CA LEU A 47 -14.84 -0.82 -1.86
C LEU A 47 -15.89 0.07 -2.53
N ALA A 48 -15.49 1.23 -3.05
CA ALA A 48 -16.38 2.13 -3.78
C ALA A 48 -16.98 1.46 -5.03
N SER A 49 -16.22 0.62 -5.72
CA SER A 49 -16.70 -0.17 -6.86
C SER A 49 -17.76 -1.20 -6.43
N THR A 50 -17.54 -1.87 -5.30
CA THR A 50 -18.48 -2.83 -4.72
C THR A 50 -19.79 -2.17 -4.36
N ASP A 51 -19.75 -0.97 -3.77
CA ASP A 51 -20.96 -0.20 -3.43
C ASP A 51 -21.79 0.14 -4.68
N ARG A 52 -21.14 0.58 -5.75
CA ARG A 52 -21.81 0.85 -7.03
C ARG A 52 -22.42 -0.41 -7.64
N MET A 53 -21.72 -1.54 -7.56
CA MET A 53 -22.27 -2.82 -8.03
C MET A 53 -23.51 -3.22 -7.22
N ARG A 54 -23.49 -3.00 -5.90
CA ARG A 54 -24.64 -3.30 -5.04
C ARG A 54 -25.86 -2.47 -5.40
N GLU A 55 -25.68 -1.17 -5.63
CA GLU A 55 -26.78 -0.29 -6.07
C GLU A 55 -27.38 -0.76 -7.40
N ARG A 56 -26.52 -1.15 -8.35
CA ARG A 56 -26.96 -1.70 -9.64
C ARG A 56 -27.73 -3.01 -9.47
N ILE A 57 -27.26 -3.91 -8.61
CA ILE A 57 -27.98 -5.15 -8.29
C ILE A 57 -29.36 -4.82 -7.71
N THR A 58 -29.46 -3.91 -6.75
CA THR A 58 -30.76 -3.50 -6.21
C THR A 58 -31.69 -2.92 -7.26
N ASN A 59 -31.18 -2.13 -8.21
CA ASN A 59 -31.98 -1.62 -9.31
C ASN A 59 -32.41 -2.74 -10.27
N LEU A 60 -31.53 -3.69 -10.57
CA LEU A 60 -31.88 -4.86 -11.38
C LEU A 60 -32.93 -5.73 -10.68
N GLU A 61 -32.81 -5.95 -9.37
CA GLU A 61 -33.80 -6.67 -8.57
C GLU A 61 -35.17 -5.98 -8.64
N LYS A 62 -35.23 -4.64 -8.55
CA LYS A 62 -36.49 -3.90 -8.69
C LYS A 62 -37.12 -4.06 -10.06
N VAL A 63 -36.31 -4.02 -11.13
CA VAL A 63 -36.80 -4.24 -12.50
C VAL A 63 -37.32 -5.66 -12.65
N LEU A 64 -36.59 -6.64 -12.13
CA LEU A 64 -36.95 -8.06 -12.23
C LEU A 64 -38.20 -8.38 -11.40
N ASP A 65 -38.36 -7.76 -10.23
CA ASP A 65 -39.57 -7.84 -9.42
C ASP A 65 -40.80 -7.24 -10.15
N ALA A 66 -40.60 -6.27 -11.05
CA ALA A 66 -41.68 -5.66 -11.84
C ALA A 66 -42.01 -6.45 -13.13
N GLU A 67 -40.99 -6.92 -13.85
CA GLU A 67 -41.18 -7.56 -15.17
C GLU A 67 -41.32 -9.08 -15.13
N ALA A 68 -40.80 -9.75 -14.09
CA ALA A 68 -40.83 -11.21 -13.96
C ALA A 68 -41.32 -11.65 -12.56
N PRO A 69 -42.60 -11.40 -12.20
CA PRO A 69 -43.13 -11.80 -10.91
C PRO A 69 -42.97 -13.31 -10.67
N GLY A 70 -42.18 -13.69 -9.66
CA GLY A 70 -41.88 -15.09 -9.31
C GLY A 70 -40.43 -15.53 -9.54
N TRP A 71 -39.59 -14.72 -10.19
CA TRP A 71 -38.19 -15.06 -10.53
C TRP A 71 -37.33 -15.53 -9.34
N ARG A 72 -37.65 -15.08 -8.12
CA ARG A 72 -36.95 -15.47 -6.88
C ARG A 72 -37.24 -16.91 -6.43
N ASN A 73 -38.32 -17.51 -6.92
CA ASN A 73 -38.73 -18.89 -6.57
C ASN A 73 -38.22 -19.93 -7.58
N ASP A 74 -37.75 -19.49 -8.74
CA ASP A 74 -37.23 -20.35 -9.82
C ASP A 74 -35.69 -20.51 -9.75
N ALA A 75 -35.03 -19.86 -8.79
CA ALA A 75 -33.59 -19.92 -8.52
C ALA A 75 -33.25 -20.96 -7.44
#